data_AF-A0AAE6IWV5-F1
#
_entry.id   AF-A0AAE6IWV5-F1
#
_cell.length_a   1.000
_cell.length_b   1.000
_cell.length_c   1.000
_cell.angle_alpha   90.00
_cell.angle_beta   90.00
_cell.angle_gamma   90.00
#
_symmetry.space_group_name_H-M   'P 1'
#
loop_
_entity.id
_entity.type
_entity.pdbx_description
1 polymer ?
#
loop_
_entity_poly.entity_id
_entity_poly.type
_entity_poly.pdbx_seq_one_letter_code
_entity_poly.pdbx_strand_id
1 'polypeptide(L)'
;MFLAGSLEKLSIFLVFSHFFLFFAGKFLGAFFGVTAYYMGIYTLFSRLLIIPISNDSPQGTVPQIKNNKEVEVYYLDTGKTVYEKHRTNSKKSYKALECSKFLEFVHTKFTKDKWSLDAICGYAKRHKLFSEQILCTRTLYNYVDLGLLKIKSIDLPLKLRRKTSTKRIRKSKIKLGKSIEERPLEIENRSSFGNWEIDTIVPKKNKEEPALITITERKTRMEIILKIATKNSSSVNESLEKLLSKLENSTAIFKSITSDNGLEFANLTKLENSLVRDIYYCHPNNPQERGSNEKHNSLIRRFLPKGKSLLDYNENHYLKIMNSMNNLPRKILNYRTPIEVFVEELHKLGLMDTFGKIVQFDIAI
;
A
#
# COMPACT_ATOMS: atom_id res chain seq x y z
N MET A 1 34.21 54.00 -49.67
CA MET A 1 34.24 52.69 -50.38
C MET A 1 35.66 52.18 -50.29
N PHE A 2 35.86 50.94 -49.83
CA PHE A 2 37.16 50.33 -49.46
C PHE A 2 37.87 50.92 -48.24
N LEU A 3 37.60 50.35 -47.06
CA LEU A 3 38.54 50.11 -45.92
C LEU A 3 37.75 49.83 -44.63
N ALA A 4 36.80 48.89 -44.68
CA ALA A 4 36.13 48.35 -43.49
C ALA A 4 35.99 46.82 -43.59
N GLY A 5 36.99 46.16 -44.17
CA GLY A 5 37.02 44.71 -44.39
C GLY A 5 38.16 43.96 -43.70
N SER A 6 38.97 44.64 -42.87
CA SER A 6 40.23 44.07 -42.35
C SER A 6 40.41 44.15 -40.83
N LEU A 7 39.39 44.56 -40.06
CA LEU A 7 39.39 44.52 -38.59
C LEU A 7 38.39 43.51 -38.00
N GLU A 8 37.39 43.05 -38.76
CA GLU A 8 36.52 41.95 -38.32
C GLU A 8 37.16 40.55 -38.46
N LYS A 9 38.23 40.39 -39.25
CA LYS A 9 38.91 39.10 -39.41
C LYS A 9 40.00 38.80 -38.36
N LEU A 10 40.39 39.78 -37.54
CA LEU A 10 41.34 39.60 -36.43
C LEU A 10 40.64 39.42 -35.07
N SER A 11 39.37 39.80 -34.94
CA SER A 11 38.53 39.44 -33.79
C SER A 11 38.03 37.99 -33.85
N ILE A 12 37.86 37.45 -35.05
CA ILE A 12 37.39 36.07 -35.25
C ILE A 12 38.49 35.02 -34.98
N PHE A 13 39.77 35.38 -35.08
CA PHE A 13 40.87 34.42 -34.80
C PHE A 13 41.26 34.33 -33.31
N LEU A 14 40.93 35.34 -32.50
CA LEU A 14 41.18 35.30 -31.05
C LEU A 14 39.99 34.77 -30.23
N VAL A 15 38.77 34.77 -30.79
CA VAL A 15 37.63 34.06 -30.16
C VAL A 15 37.62 32.57 -30.51
N PHE A 16 38.25 32.15 -31.62
CA PHE A 16 38.40 30.73 -31.95
C PHE A 16 39.53 30.01 -31.16
N SER A 17 40.50 30.75 -30.62
CA SER A 17 41.55 30.16 -29.78
C SER A 17 41.14 29.97 -28.30
N HIS A 18 40.04 30.57 -27.85
CA HIS A 18 39.49 30.34 -26.50
C HIS A 18 38.23 29.47 -26.48
N PHE A 19 37.68 29.11 -27.64
CA PHE A 19 36.60 28.12 -27.73
C PHE A 19 37.11 26.68 -27.83
N PHE A 20 38.36 26.45 -28.24
CA PHE A 20 38.95 25.11 -28.29
C PHE A 20 39.54 24.61 -26.97
N LEU A 21 39.74 25.50 -25.99
CA LEU A 21 40.22 25.15 -24.64
C LEU A 21 39.11 24.95 -23.60
N PHE A 22 37.85 25.25 -23.93
CA PHE A 22 36.71 24.88 -23.07
C PHE A 22 36.03 23.57 -23.51
N PHE A 23 36.37 23.04 -24.69
CA PHE A 23 35.93 21.71 -25.15
C PHE A 23 36.92 20.58 -24.86
N ALA A 24 38.19 20.89 -24.59
CA ALA A 24 39.20 19.91 -24.16
C ALA A 24 39.09 19.52 -22.66
N GLY A 25 38.36 20.31 -21.84
CA GLY A 25 38.18 20.06 -20.40
C GLY A 25 36.92 19.28 -20.02
N LYS A 26 36.03 18.98 -20.97
CA LYS A 26 34.76 18.24 -20.72
C LYS A 26 34.62 16.93 -21.49
N PHE A 27 35.72 16.42 -22.03
CA PHE A 27 35.81 15.02 -22.51
C PHE A 27 36.54 14.08 -21.53
N LEU A 28 36.95 14.57 -20.35
CA LEU A 28 37.61 13.76 -19.31
C LEU A 28 36.68 13.28 -18.17
N GLY A 29 35.41 13.72 -18.16
CA GLY A 29 34.40 13.24 -17.19
C GLY A 29 33.47 12.15 -17.72
N ALA A 30 33.45 11.93 -19.03
CA ALA A 30 32.58 10.96 -19.70
C ALA A 30 33.27 9.62 -20.02
N PHE A 31 34.58 9.49 -19.75
CA PHE A 31 35.32 8.23 -19.89
C PHE A 31 35.34 7.36 -18.63
N PHE A 32 34.85 7.87 -17.49
CA PHE A 32 34.68 7.08 -16.25
C PHE A 32 33.26 6.54 -16.02
N GLY A 33 32.30 6.87 -16.89
CA GLY A 33 30.93 6.33 -16.83
C GLY A 33 30.62 5.24 -17.86
N VAL A 34 31.33 5.21 -18.99
CA VAL A 34 31.08 4.27 -20.09
C VAL A 34 32.00 3.04 -20.03
N THR A 35 33.09 3.10 -19.26
CA THR A 35 33.97 1.95 -18.97
C THR A 35 33.38 0.97 -17.95
N ALA A 36 32.34 1.35 -17.19
CA ALA A 36 31.57 0.43 -16.36
C ALA A 36 30.49 -0.36 -17.12
N TYR A 37 30.15 0.05 -18.35
CA TYR A 37 29.19 -0.67 -19.19
C TYR A 37 29.87 -1.68 -20.13
N TYR A 38 31.12 -1.43 -20.54
CA TYR A 38 31.89 -2.36 -21.37
C TYR A 38 32.73 -3.39 -20.58
N MET A 39 33.01 -3.17 -19.30
CA MET A 39 33.58 -4.19 -18.38
C MET A 39 32.54 -5.19 -17.86
N GLY A 40 31.26 -5.03 -18.18
CA GLY A 40 30.19 -5.99 -17.87
C GLY A 40 29.84 -6.95 -19.02
N ILE A 41 30.42 -6.74 -20.21
CA ILE A 41 30.09 -7.52 -21.42
C ILE A 41 31.22 -8.49 -21.81
N TYR A 42 32.44 -8.31 -21.30
CA TYR A 42 33.55 -9.27 -21.48
C TYR A 42 33.58 -10.45 -20.50
N THR A 43 32.51 -10.64 -19.71
CA THR A 43 32.29 -11.87 -18.91
C THR A 43 31.16 -12.74 -19.47
N LEU A 44 30.86 -12.62 -20.77
CA LEU A 44 29.88 -13.47 -21.47
C LEU A 44 30.48 -14.37 -22.57
N PHE A 45 31.79 -14.34 -22.83
CA PHE A 45 32.42 -15.10 -23.91
C PHE A 45 33.71 -15.84 -23.50
N SER A 46 33.69 -16.53 -22.35
CA SER A 46 34.76 -17.46 -21.95
C SER A 46 34.25 -18.80 -21.41
N ARG A 47 33.10 -19.27 -21.92
CA ARG A 47 32.61 -20.63 -21.67
C ARG A 47 32.32 -21.35 -22.99
N LEU A 48 33.39 -21.63 -23.72
CA LEU A 48 33.42 -22.71 -24.71
C LEU A 48 34.72 -23.49 -24.49
N LEU A 49 34.58 -24.81 -24.47
CA LEU A 49 35.58 -25.84 -24.12
C LEU A 49 35.93 -25.96 -22.62
N ILE A 50 34.98 -26.53 -21.87
CA ILE A 50 35.35 -27.62 -20.96
C ILE A 50 34.49 -28.81 -21.37
N ILE A 51 35.15 -29.82 -21.93
CA ILE A 51 34.59 -31.15 -22.22
C ILE A 51 34.09 -31.71 -20.88
N PRO A 52 32.83 -32.15 -20.75
CA PRO A 52 32.40 -32.82 -19.55
C PRO A 52 33.03 -34.21 -19.57
N ILE A 53 34.12 -34.39 -18.84
CA ILE A 53 34.43 -35.71 -18.33
C ILE A 53 33.34 -35.97 -17.29
N SER A 54 32.34 -36.76 -17.66
CA SER A 54 31.34 -37.28 -16.75
C SER A 54 32.02 -38.22 -15.76
N ASN A 55 32.67 -37.66 -14.75
CA ASN A 55 32.96 -38.36 -13.52
C ASN A 55 31.83 -38.01 -12.57
N ASP A 56 30.83 -38.89 -12.49
CA ASP A 56 29.82 -38.90 -11.43
C ASP A 56 30.51 -39.24 -10.10
N SER A 57 31.31 -38.31 -9.58
CA SER A 57 31.82 -38.38 -8.21
C SER A 57 30.81 -37.62 -7.31
N PRO A 58 30.33 -38.21 -6.20
CA PRO A 58 29.27 -37.63 -5.39
C PRO A 58 29.68 -36.28 -4.81
N GLN A 59 29.02 -35.22 -5.29
CA GLN A 59 29.19 -33.80 -4.95
C GLN A 59 29.79 -33.54 -3.56
N GLY A 60 31.12 -33.41 -3.47
CA GLY A 60 31.85 -33.21 -2.21
C GLY A 60 32.98 -34.21 -1.93
N THR A 61 33.15 -35.22 -2.77
CA THR A 61 34.33 -36.09 -2.79
C THR A 61 35.54 -35.42 -3.42
N VAL A 62 36.70 -35.59 -2.79
CA VAL A 62 38.00 -35.18 -3.33
C VAL A 62 38.97 -36.36 -3.26
N PRO A 63 39.86 -36.52 -4.24
CA PRO A 63 40.92 -37.52 -4.17
C PRO A 63 41.90 -37.15 -3.04
N GLN A 64 42.20 -38.14 -2.20
CA GLN A 64 43.19 -38.04 -1.13
C GLN A 64 44.14 -39.24 -1.24
N ILE A 65 45.44 -39.00 -1.07
CA ILE A 65 46.42 -40.09 -1.04
C ILE A 65 46.49 -40.60 0.41
N LYS A 66 46.05 -41.84 0.64
CA LYS A 66 46.22 -42.55 1.91
C LYS A 66 47.00 -43.84 1.64
N ASN A 67 48.12 -44.04 2.34
CA ASN A 67 49.00 -45.21 2.17
C ASN A 67 49.41 -45.48 0.70
N ASN A 68 49.90 -44.45 -0.01
CA ASN A 68 50.29 -44.50 -1.43
C ASN A 68 49.19 -44.97 -2.39
N LYS A 69 47.91 -44.95 -1.97
CA LYS A 69 46.75 -45.24 -2.81
C LYS A 69 45.83 -44.04 -2.83
N GLU A 70 45.33 -43.71 -4.02
CA GLU A 70 44.36 -42.65 -4.21
C GLU A 70 42.98 -43.15 -3.76
N VAL A 71 42.38 -42.49 -2.78
CA VAL A 71 41.08 -42.83 -2.21
C VAL A 71 40.20 -41.58 -2.26
N GLU A 72 39.00 -41.71 -2.81
CA GLU A 72 38.01 -40.63 -2.77
C GLU A 72 37.45 -40.50 -1.34
N VAL A 73 37.55 -39.31 -0.76
CA VAL A 73 37.03 -39.01 0.57
C VAL A 73 36.05 -37.85 0.46
N TYR A 74 34.85 -38.01 1.02
CA TYR A 74 33.87 -36.95 1.10
C TYR A 74 34.21 -35.95 2.20
N TYR A 75 34.27 -34.66 1.86
CA TYR A 75 34.38 -33.56 2.82
C TYR A 75 33.13 -32.68 2.76
N LEU A 76 32.52 -32.45 3.92
CA LEU A 76 31.32 -31.62 4.05
C LEU A 76 31.54 -30.20 3.52
N ASP A 77 32.70 -29.60 3.79
CA ASP A 77 33.03 -28.25 3.36
C ASP A 77 33.21 -28.14 1.84
N THR A 78 33.79 -29.16 1.21
CA THR A 78 33.93 -29.24 -0.25
C THR A 78 32.57 -29.42 -0.92
N GLY A 79 31.72 -30.31 -0.38
CA GLY A 79 30.33 -30.46 -0.82
C GLY A 79 29.55 -29.15 -0.73
N LYS A 80 29.67 -28.43 0.40
CA LYS A 80 29.05 -27.12 0.60
C LYS A 80 29.56 -26.07 -0.39
N THR A 81 30.86 -26.01 -0.64
CA THR A 81 31.48 -25.05 -1.57
C THR A 81 31.01 -25.29 -3.01
N VAL A 82 30.97 -26.55 -3.44
CA VAL A 82 30.46 -26.96 -4.77
C VAL A 82 28.97 -26.63 -4.89
N TYR A 83 28.18 -26.94 -3.86
CA TYR A 83 26.77 -26.58 -3.78
C TYR A 83 26.57 -25.06 -3.90
N GLU A 84 27.29 -24.25 -3.14
CA GLU A 84 27.21 -22.79 -3.18
C GLU A 84 27.59 -22.26 -4.58
N LYS A 85 28.62 -22.82 -5.22
CA LYS A 85 29.03 -22.48 -6.58
C LYS A 85 27.99 -22.86 -7.63
N HIS A 86 27.35 -24.01 -7.53
CA HIS A 86 26.22 -24.35 -8.41
C HIS A 86 25.00 -23.46 -8.12
N ARG A 87 24.77 -23.13 -6.86
CA ARG A 87 23.67 -22.26 -6.42
C ARG A 87 23.83 -20.83 -6.90
N THR A 88 25.05 -20.30 -7.04
CA THR A 88 25.28 -18.98 -7.66
C THR A 88 24.97 -18.99 -9.16
N ASN A 89 25.33 -20.05 -9.88
CA ASN A 89 25.07 -20.20 -11.31
C ASN A 89 23.60 -20.58 -11.63
N SER A 90 22.86 -21.14 -10.67
CA SER A 90 21.45 -21.56 -10.83
C SER A 90 20.44 -20.46 -10.50
N LYS A 91 20.85 -19.18 -10.57
CA LYS A 91 19.96 -18.05 -10.31
C LYS A 91 19.30 -17.61 -11.61
N LYS A 92 17.97 -17.60 -11.64
CA LYS A 92 17.20 -17.01 -12.75
C LYS A 92 17.59 -15.54 -12.90
N SER A 93 17.88 -15.10 -14.13
CA SER A 93 18.14 -13.69 -14.43
C SER A 93 16.97 -12.81 -13.95
N TYR A 94 17.29 -11.62 -13.45
CA TYR A 94 16.26 -10.68 -13.00
C TYR A 94 15.48 -10.17 -14.21
N LYS A 95 14.16 -10.29 -14.16
CA LYS A 95 13.24 -9.80 -15.20
C LYS A 95 12.99 -8.30 -15.15
N ALA A 96 13.82 -7.53 -14.44
CA ALA A 96 13.61 -6.11 -14.22
C ALA A 96 13.60 -5.31 -15.53
N LEU A 97 14.48 -5.66 -16.49
CA LEU A 97 14.54 -5.04 -17.81
C LEU A 97 13.33 -5.43 -18.68
N GLU A 98 12.95 -6.71 -18.68
CA GLU A 98 11.77 -7.21 -19.41
C GLU A 98 10.46 -6.58 -18.92
N CYS A 99 10.37 -6.28 -17.62
CA CYS A 99 9.16 -5.77 -16.97
C CYS A 99 9.21 -4.26 -16.68
N SER A 100 10.00 -3.48 -17.43
CA SER A 100 10.24 -2.05 -17.17
C SER A 100 8.94 -1.22 -17.06
N LYS A 101 8.03 -1.37 -18.04
CA LYS A 101 6.71 -0.69 -18.05
C LYS A 101 5.88 -1.01 -16.80
N PHE A 102 5.89 -2.28 -16.36
CA PHE A 102 5.19 -2.69 -15.14
C PHE A 102 5.83 -2.08 -13.90
N LEU A 103 7.16 -1.99 -13.83
CA LEU A 103 7.86 -1.37 -12.69
C LEU A 103 7.61 0.14 -12.59
N GLU A 104 7.50 0.85 -13.72
CA GLU A 104 7.10 2.26 -13.74
C GLU A 104 5.66 2.46 -13.26
N PHE A 105 4.75 1.58 -13.67
CA PHE A 105 3.38 1.55 -13.15
C PHE A 105 3.36 1.29 -11.63
N VAL A 106 4.15 0.32 -11.15
CA VAL A 106 4.29 0.03 -9.72
C VAL A 106 4.78 1.26 -8.96
N HIS A 107 5.83 1.93 -9.43
CA HIS A 107 6.34 3.14 -8.81
C HIS A 107 5.28 4.26 -8.78
N THR A 108 4.57 4.46 -9.89
CA THR A 108 3.53 5.51 -9.99
C THR A 108 2.39 5.26 -9.01
N LYS A 109 1.84 4.04 -8.98
CA LYS A 109 0.74 3.65 -8.08
C LYS A 109 1.15 3.60 -6.61
N PHE A 110 2.39 3.20 -6.32
CA PHE A 110 2.90 3.19 -4.95
C PHE A 110 3.11 4.62 -4.42
N THR A 111 3.72 5.49 -5.22
CA THR A 111 4.10 6.84 -4.78
C THR A 111 2.92 7.81 -4.76
N LYS A 112 2.12 7.86 -5.84
CA LYS A 112 0.98 8.78 -5.97
C LYS A 112 -0.25 8.26 -5.23
N ASP A 113 -0.67 7.03 -5.52
CA ASP A 113 -1.95 6.49 -5.03
C ASP A 113 -1.82 5.77 -3.68
N LYS A 114 -0.59 5.59 -3.18
CA LYS A 114 -0.27 4.91 -1.90
C LYS A 114 -0.75 3.45 -1.82
N TRP A 115 -0.81 2.78 -2.97
CA TRP A 115 -1.18 1.37 -3.05
C TRP A 115 -0.08 0.45 -2.51
N SER A 116 -0.45 -0.70 -1.95
CA SER A 116 0.53 -1.74 -1.60
C SER A 116 1.01 -2.48 -2.84
N LEU A 117 2.23 -3.02 -2.81
CA LEU A 117 2.78 -3.82 -3.91
C LEU A 117 1.86 -4.99 -4.28
N ASP A 118 1.24 -5.63 -3.29
CA ASP A 118 0.26 -6.70 -3.52
C ASP A 118 -1.00 -6.21 -4.22
N ALA A 119 -1.55 -5.06 -3.80
CA ALA A 119 -2.74 -4.48 -4.43
C ALA A 119 -2.47 -4.11 -5.89
N ILE A 120 -1.30 -3.53 -6.18
CA ILE A 120 -0.88 -3.17 -7.54
C ILE A 120 -0.77 -4.43 -8.41
N CYS A 121 -0.09 -5.47 -7.91
CA CYS A 121 0.09 -6.73 -8.65
C CYS A 121 -1.27 -7.38 -8.96
N GLY A 122 -2.15 -7.48 -7.96
CA GLY A 122 -3.47 -8.09 -8.16
C GLY A 122 -4.38 -7.28 -9.07
N TYR A 123 -4.37 -5.95 -8.95
CA TYR A 123 -5.11 -5.06 -9.85
C TYR A 123 -4.63 -5.21 -11.30
N ALA A 124 -3.32 -5.18 -11.52
CA ALA A 124 -2.73 -5.33 -12.86
C ALA A 124 -3.12 -6.67 -13.52
N LYS A 125 -3.11 -7.76 -12.74
CA LYS A 125 -3.53 -9.09 -13.21
C LYS A 125 -5.01 -9.15 -13.55
N ARG A 126 -5.85 -8.59 -12.68
CA ARG A 126 -7.31 -8.56 -12.84
C ARG A 126 -7.71 -7.84 -14.13
N HIS A 127 -7.12 -6.66 -14.36
CA HIS A 127 -7.41 -5.83 -15.53
C HIS A 127 -6.60 -6.22 -16.77
N LYS A 128 -5.77 -7.26 -16.70
CA LYS A 128 -4.90 -7.72 -17.80
C LYS A 128 -4.10 -6.57 -18.44
N LEU A 129 -3.64 -5.60 -17.62
CA LEU A 129 -2.99 -4.37 -18.10
C LEU A 129 -1.67 -4.64 -18.81
N PHE A 130 -1.04 -5.75 -18.46
CA PHE A 130 0.20 -6.22 -19.05
C PHE A 130 0.03 -7.72 -19.29
N SER A 131 0.47 -8.21 -20.45
CA SER A 131 0.27 -9.61 -20.84
C SER A 131 1.00 -10.57 -19.88
N GLU A 132 2.30 -10.80 -20.11
CA GLU A 132 3.11 -11.73 -19.31
C GLU A 132 4.23 -11.04 -18.51
N GLN A 133 4.39 -9.73 -18.69
CA GLN A 133 5.41 -8.91 -18.03
C GLN A 133 4.96 -8.45 -16.64
N ILE A 134 4.23 -9.29 -15.91
CA ILE A 134 3.79 -9.01 -14.54
C ILE A 134 4.63 -9.84 -13.57
N LEU A 135 5.28 -9.17 -12.64
CA LEU A 135 5.97 -9.84 -11.54
C LEU A 135 4.98 -10.20 -10.43
N CYS A 136 5.21 -11.33 -9.75
CA CYS A 136 4.43 -11.69 -8.58
C CYS A 136 4.79 -10.78 -7.38
N THR A 137 3.85 -10.64 -6.44
CA THR A 137 4.02 -9.85 -5.21
C THR A 137 5.34 -10.15 -4.50
N ARG A 138 5.70 -11.43 -4.35
CA ARG A 138 6.95 -11.85 -3.69
C ARG A 138 8.19 -11.28 -4.39
N THR A 139 8.23 -11.33 -5.71
CA THR A 139 9.35 -10.78 -6.49
C THR A 139 9.46 -9.27 -6.32
N LEU A 140 8.33 -8.54 -6.27
CA LEU A 140 8.36 -7.10 -6.03
C LEU A 140 8.95 -6.76 -4.66
N TYR A 141 8.56 -7.47 -3.59
CA TYR A 141 9.17 -7.26 -2.27
C TYR A 141 10.67 -7.59 -2.27
N ASN A 142 11.07 -8.69 -2.90
CA ASN A 142 12.50 -9.02 -3.05
C ASN A 142 13.26 -7.94 -3.82
N TYR A 143 12.66 -7.35 -4.86
CA TYR A 143 13.29 -6.28 -5.63
C TYR A 143 13.44 -4.99 -4.82
N VAL A 144 12.52 -4.70 -3.89
CA VAL A 144 12.71 -3.61 -2.91
C VAL A 144 13.90 -3.90 -1.99
N ASP A 145 14.02 -5.12 -1.48
CA ASP A 145 15.13 -5.52 -0.61
C ASP A 145 16.49 -5.49 -1.31
N LEU A 146 16.52 -5.85 -2.59
CA LEU A 146 17.71 -5.81 -3.44
C LEU A 146 18.03 -4.40 -3.96
N GLY A 147 17.17 -3.40 -3.71
CA GLY A 147 17.35 -2.03 -4.22
C GLY A 147 17.14 -1.90 -5.74
N LEU A 148 16.48 -2.86 -6.38
CA LEU A 148 16.19 -2.86 -7.82
C LEU A 148 14.99 -1.97 -8.19
N LEU A 149 14.27 -1.43 -7.20
CA LEU A 149 13.16 -0.51 -7.38
C LEU A 149 13.49 0.87 -6.81
N LYS A 150 12.87 1.91 -7.35
CA LYS A 150 12.85 3.26 -6.78
C LYS A 150 11.98 3.36 -5.50
N ILE A 151 11.84 2.26 -4.77
CA ILE A 151 11.08 2.13 -3.52
C ILE A 151 12.03 1.49 -2.53
N LYS A 152 12.20 2.09 -1.35
CA LYS A 152 13.07 1.58 -0.30
C LYS A 152 12.26 0.82 0.75
N SER A 153 12.93 -0.03 1.51
CA SER A 153 12.30 -0.77 2.62
C SER A 153 11.68 0.14 3.69
N ILE A 154 12.18 1.37 3.85
CA ILE A 154 11.59 2.38 4.76
C ILE A 154 10.26 2.94 4.26
N ASP A 155 10.02 2.92 2.95
CA ASP A 155 8.77 3.40 2.35
C ASP A 155 7.65 2.36 2.49
N LEU A 156 8.00 1.10 2.72
CA LEU A 156 7.03 0.01 2.84
C LEU A 156 6.24 0.09 4.15
N PRO A 157 4.90 0.17 4.09
CA PRO A 157 4.09 0.22 5.29
C PRO A 157 4.27 -1.07 6.09
N LEU A 158 4.40 -0.94 7.41
CA LEU A 158 4.57 -2.02 8.41
C LEU A 158 5.97 -2.67 8.47
N LYS A 159 6.85 -2.51 7.47
CA LYS A 159 8.15 -3.19 7.45
C LYS A 159 9.08 -2.76 8.59
N LEU A 160 9.01 -1.49 9.00
CA LEU A 160 9.80 -0.94 10.10
C LEU A 160 9.04 -0.87 11.43
N ARG A 161 7.90 -1.57 11.57
CA ARG A 161 7.07 -1.45 12.78
C ARG A 161 7.75 -2.18 13.95
N ARG A 162 8.14 -1.41 14.98
CA ARG A 162 8.49 -1.97 16.29
C ARG A 162 7.22 -2.27 17.07
N LYS A 163 7.17 -3.43 17.73
CA LYS A 163 6.08 -3.80 18.65
C LYS A 163 6.25 -2.95 19.91
N THR A 164 5.33 -2.03 20.18
CA THR A 164 5.40 -1.18 21.37
C THR A 164 4.15 -1.31 22.24
N SER A 165 4.42 -1.61 23.51
CA SER A 165 3.62 -1.48 24.74
C SER A 165 2.40 -2.39 24.94
N THR A 166 2.34 -2.90 26.18
CA THR A 166 1.19 -3.49 26.87
C THR A 166 0.10 -2.44 27.14
N LYS A 167 -1.11 -2.70 26.65
CA LYS A 167 -2.29 -1.88 26.97
C LYS A 167 -2.77 -2.18 28.39
N ARG A 168 -2.97 -1.14 29.20
CA ARG A 168 -3.81 -1.22 30.41
C ARG A 168 -5.28 -1.17 29.99
N ILE A 169 -6.03 -2.18 30.40
CA ILE A 169 -7.46 -2.33 30.12
C ILE A 169 -8.23 -1.63 31.24
N ARG A 170 -9.07 -0.65 30.90
CA ARG A 170 -10.04 -0.07 31.84
C ARG A 170 -11.39 -0.75 31.60
N LYS A 171 -12.01 -1.26 32.66
CA LYS A 171 -13.32 -1.91 32.59
C LYS A 171 -14.41 -0.84 32.45
N SER A 172 -15.06 -0.77 31.29
CA SER A 172 -16.42 -0.21 31.17
C SER A 172 -17.41 -1.33 31.48
N LYS A 173 -18.39 -1.07 32.36
CA LYS A 173 -19.47 -2.01 32.72
C LYS A 173 -20.83 -1.62 32.12
N ILE A 174 -20.88 -0.59 31.28
CA ILE A 174 -22.13 0.01 30.80
C ILE A 174 -22.58 -0.74 29.53
N LYS A 175 -23.86 -1.16 29.51
CA LYS A 175 -24.55 -1.65 28.31
C LYS A 175 -25.37 -0.49 27.73
N LEU A 176 -25.09 -0.10 26.50
CA LEU A 176 -25.73 1.06 25.85
C LEU A 176 -26.98 0.70 25.02
N GLY A 177 -27.14 -0.56 24.62
CA GLY A 177 -28.26 -1.02 23.79
C GLY A 177 -28.20 -2.53 23.51
N LYS A 178 -28.81 -2.96 22.40
CA LYS A 178 -28.83 -4.37 21.96
C LYS A 178 -27.42 -4.94 21.89
N SER A 179 -27.25 -6.15 22.41
CA SER A 179 -25.95 -6.83 22.39
C SER A 179 -25.58 -7.26 20.98
N ILE A 180 -24.28 -7.34 20.69
CA ILE A 180 -23.78 -7.95 19.44
C ILE A 180 -24.22 -9.42 19.29
N GLU A 181 -24.57 -10.10 20.38
CA GLU A 181 -25.09 -11.48 20.37
C GLU A 181 -26.49 -11.58 19.75
N GLU A 182 -27.27 -10.50 19.79
CA GLU A 182 -28.62 -10.45 19.20
C GLU A 182 -28.57 -10.20 17.69
N ARG A 183 -27.36 -10.02 17.13
CA ARG A 183 -27.17 -9.72 15.72
C ARG A 183 -27.35 -10.98 14.86
N PRO A 184 -28.12 -10.92 13.76
CA PRO A 184 -28.29 -12.05 12.85
C PRO A 184 -26.95 -12.65 12.38
N LEU A 185 -26.85 -13.99 12.42
CA LEU A 185 -25.63 -14.73 12.06
C LEU A 185 -25.13 -14.46 10.63
N GLU A 186 -26.04 -14.13 9.71
CA GLU A 186 -25.71 -13.76 8.33
C GLU A 186 -24.76 -12.55 8.23
N ILE A 187 -24.78 -11.64 9.21
CA ILE A 187 -23.92 -10.45 9.25
C ILE A 187 -22.47 -10.83 9.58
N GLU A 188 -22.25 -11.94 10.28
CA GLU A 188 -20.91 -12.37 10.67
C GLU A 188 -20.10 -12.86 9.47
N ASN A 189 -20.77 -13.46 8.49
CA ASN A 189 -20.17 -13.88 7.22
C ASN A 189 -19.78 -12.72 6.29
N ARG A 190 -20.20 -11.48 6.62
CA ARG A 190 -19.92 -10.26 5.85
C ARG A 190 -20.36 -10.35 4.39
N SER A 191 -21.38 -11.16 4.11
CA SER A 191 -21.95 -11.40 2.78
C SER A 191 -23.11 -10.47 2.46
N SER A 192 -23.80 -9.97 3.49
CA SER A 192 -24.93 -9.04 3.36
C SER A 192 -24.47 -7.58 3.35
N PHE A 193 -24.99 -6.84 2.37
CA PHE A 193 -24.73 -5.40 2.21
C PHE A 193 -25.53 -4.58 3.21
N GLY A 194 -24.92 -3.50 3.69
CA GLY A 194 -25.56 -2.46 4.50
C GLY A 194 -25.32 -2.63 6.00
N ASN A 195 -24.30 -3.41 6.37
CA ASN A 195 -23.90 -3.61 7.76
C ASN A 195 -22.62 -2.83 8.02
N TRP A 196 -22.69 -1.85 8.91
CA TRP A 196 -21.63 -0.88 9.13
C TRP A 196 -21.02 -1.04 10.53
N GLU A 197 -19.72 -0.82 10.62
CA GLU A 197 -19.00 -0.70 11.89
C GLU A 197 -18.61 0.77 12.08
N ILE A 198 -18.85 1.31 13.27
CA ILE A 198 -18.46 2.69 13.61
C ILE A 198 -17.33 2.69 14.65
N ASP A 199 -16.40 3.63 14.50
CA ASP A 199 -15.32 3.88 15.45
C ASP A 199 -14.99 5.37 15.53
N THR A 200 -14.25 5.75 16.56
CA THR A 200 -13.75 7.12 16.71
C THR A 200 -12.22 7.16 16.71
N ILE A 201 -11.63 7.98 15.85
CA ILE A 201 -10.21 8.27 15.82
C ILE A 201 -9.95 9.62 16.49
N VAL A 202 -9.15 9.60 17.55
CA VAL A 202 -8.58 10.81 18.18
C VAL A 202 -7.07 10.84 17.88
N PRO A 203 -6.58 11.79 17.06
CA PRO A 203 -5.15 11.90 16.77
C PRO A 203 -4.34 12.53 17.90
N LYS A 204 -4.80 13.65 18.46
CA LYS A 204 -4.20 14.34 19.61
C LYS A 204 -5.10 14.20 20.82
N LYS A 205 -4.55 13.72 21.94
CA LYS A 205 -5.31 13.47 23.16
C LYS A 205 -5.54 14.79 23.92
N ASN A 206 -6.62 15.48 23.58
CA ASN A 206 -7.18 16.60 24.35
C ASN A 206 -8.71 16.56 24.19
N LYS A 207 -9.46 17.02 25.18
CA LYS A 207 -10.93 17.01 25.17
C LYS A 207 -11.53 18.00 24.17
N GLU A 208 -10.83 19.11 23.94
CA GLU A 208 -11.23 20.18 23.03
C GLU A 208 -10.76 19.96 21.59
N GLU A 209 -9.92 18.94 21.35
CA GLU A 209 -9.49 18.63 20.00
C GLU A 209 -10.60 17.91 19.23
N PRO A 210 -10.77 18.22 17.94
CA PRO A 210 -11.68 17.49 17.08
C PRO A 210 -11.35 16.00 17.05
N ALA A 211 -12.36 15.21 16.71
CA ALA A 211 -12.22 13.77 16.46
C ALA A 211 -12.74 13.42 15.07
N LEU A 212 -12.40 12.22 14.59
CA LEU A 212 -13.01 11.66 13.39
C LEU A 212 -13.88 10.49 13.75
N ILE A 213 -15.07 10.43 13.14
CA ILE A 213 -15.90 9.23 13.08
C ILE A 213 -15.52 8.49 11.81
N THR A 214 -15.28 7.20 11.95
CA THR A 214 -15.04 6.28 10.84
C THR A 214 -16.18 5.30 10.77
N ILE A 215 -16.77 5.14 9.59
CA ILE A 215 -17.90 4.23 9.35
C ILE A 215 -17.49 3.31 8.20
N THR A 216 -17.28 2.02 8.51
CA THR A 216 -16.79 1.01 7.58
C THR A 216 -17.88 0.01 7.23
N GLU A 217 -18.22 -0.15 5.95
CA GLU A 217 -19.18 -1.16 5.50
C GLU A 217 -18.51 -2.56 5.48
N ARG A 218 -19.16 -3.57 6.09
CA ARG A 218 -18.53 -4.88 6.35
C ARG A 218 -18.31 -5.73 5.10
N LYS A 219 -19.16 -5.62 4.07
CA LYS A 219 -19.06 -6.42 2.84
C LYS A 219 -18.08 -5.82 1.83
N THR A 220 -18.34 -4.58 1.43
CA THR A 220 -17.69 -3.79 0.39
C THR A 220 -16.43 -3.08 0.88
N ARG A 221 -16.28 -2.88 2.19
CA ARG A 221 -15.16 -2.13 2.79
C ARG A 221 -15.13 -0.67 2.40
N MET A 222 -16.28 -0.11 2.02
CA MET A 222 -16.46 1.31 1.84
C MET A 222 -16.23 2.02 3.18
N GLU A 223 -15.40 3.05 3.16
CA GLU A 223 -15.09 3.86 4.33
C GLU A 223 -15.69 5.25 4.18
N ILE A 224 -16.37 5.72 5.23
CA ILE A 224 -16.82 7.11 5.37
C ILE A 224 -16.12 7.70 6.59
N ILE A 225 -15.58 8.92 6.43
CA ILE A 225 -14.88 9.67 7.48
C ILE A 225 -15.59 11.00 7.69
N LEU A 226 -16.05 11.25 8.92
CA LEU A 226 -16.67 12.51 9.30
C LEU A 226 -15.82 13.21 10.38
N LYS A 227 -15.62 14.51 10.26
CA LYS A 227 -14.99 15.32 11.31
C LYS A 227 -16.05 15.80 12.29
N ILE A 228 -15.77 15.65 13.58
CA ILE A 228 -16.62 16.16 14.66
C ILE A 228 -15.84 17.12 15.55
N ALA A 229 -16.51 18.14 16.05
CA ALA A 229 -15.91 19.19 16.87
C ALA A 229 -15.34 18.64 18.18
N THR A 230 -16.06 17.74 18.85
CA THR A 230 -15.62 17.10 20.09
C THR A 230 -16.07 15.64 20.16
N LYS A 231 -15.36 14.83 20.95
CA LYS A 231 -15.71 13.42 21.19
C LYS A 231 -16.82 13.29 22.25
N ASN A 232 -18.04 13.70 21.91
CA ASN A 232 -19.22 13.55 22.75
C ASN A 232 -20.37 12.87 21.97
N SER A 233 -21.39 12.36 22.66
CA SER A 233 -22.48 11.63 22.02
C SER A 233 -23.40 12.50 21.19
N SER A 234 -23.59 13.76 21.55
CA SER A 234 -24.43 14.71 20.80
C SER A 234 -23.84 15.04 19.43
N SER A 235 -22.56 15.40 19.36
CA SER A 235 -21.85 15.71 18.12
C SER A 235 -21.73 14.50 17.20
N VAL A 236 -21.58 13.29 17.78
CA VAL A 236 -21.63 12.05 17.00
C VAL A 236 -23.00 11.86 16.35
N ASN A 237 -24.07 11.99 17.14
CA ASN A 237 -25.42 11.77 16.65
C ASN A 237 -25.83 12.81 15.61
N GLU A 238 -25.54 14.10 15.84
CA GLU A 238 -25.80 15.20 14.91
C GLU A 238 -25.09 14.98 13.56
N SER A 239 -23.82 14.56 13.60
CA SER A 239 -23.04 14.32 12.38
C SER A 239 -23.57 13.12 11.58
N LEU A 240 -23.99 12.06 12.28
CA LEU A 240 -24.63 10.89 11.65
C LEU A 240 -26.01 11.22 11.09
N GLU A 241 -26.81 11.97 11.84
CA GLU A 241 -28.15 12.40 11.40
C GLU A 241 -28.04 13.30 10.16
N LYS A 242 -27.09 14.25 10.14
CA LYS A 242 -26.78 15.07 8.95
C LYS A 242 -26.31 14.22 7.77
N LEU A 243 -25.60 13.12 8.00
CA LEU A 243 -25.21 12.18 6.94
C LEU A 243 -26.40 11.41 6.39
N LEU A 244 -27.13 10.73 7.27
CA LEU A 244 -28.17 9.77 6.91
C LEU A 244 -29.42 10.46 6.36
N SER A 245 -29.76 11.65 6.84
CA SER A 245 -30.92 12.43 6.35
C SER A 245 -30.82 12.87 4.90
N LYS A 246 -29.61 12.96 4.33
CA LYS A 246 -29.42 13.28 2.91
C LYS A 246 -29.58 12.07 1.99
N LEU A 247 -29.63 10.86 2.55
CA LEU A 247 -29.73 9.62 1.79
C LEU A 247 -31.20 9.24 1.61
N GLU A 248 -31.60 9.04 0.37
CA GLU A 248 -32.88 8.40 0.08
C GLU A 248 -32.82 6.95 0.54
N ASN A 249 -33.86 6.53 1.27
CA ASN A 249 -33.97 5.17 1.81
C ASN A 249 -32.72 4.75 2.61
N SER A 250 -32.29 5.62 3.53
CA SER A 250 -31.12 5.43 4.39
C SER A 250 -31.11 4.07 5.10
N THR A 251 -32.27 3.56 5.53
CA THR A 251 -32.42 2.25 6.20
C THR A 251 -32.16 1.04 5.29
N ALA A 252 -32.23 1.20 3.96
CA ALA A 252 -31.81 0.17 3.01
C ALA A 252 -30.29 0.11 2.84
N ILE A 253 -29.63 1.27 2.92
CA ILE A 253 -28.16 1.42 2.83
C ILE A 253 -27.50 1.11 4.18
N PHE A 254 -28.13 1.52 5.29
CA PHE A 254 -27.72 1.32 6.68
C PHE A 254 -28.69 0.38 7.38
N LYS A 255 -28.59 -0.92 7.07
CA LYS A 255 -29.37 -1.96 7.73
C LYS A 255 -28.94 -2.15 9.18
N SER A 256 -27.64 -2.10 9.44
CA SER A 256 -27.16 -2.14 10.82
C SER A 256 -25.93 -1.26 11.04
N ILE A 257 -25.82 -0.72 12.25
CA ILE A 257 -24.59 -0.09 12.75
C ILE A 257 -24.14 -0.83 14.01
N THR A 258 -22.88 -1.24 14.04
CA THR A 258 -22.24 -1.86 15.20
C THR A 258 -21.17 -0.91 15.77
N SER A 259 -21.29 -0.52 17.04
CA SER A 259 -20.30 0.29 17.75
C SER A 259 -19.66 -0.46 18.92
N ASP A 260 -18.62 0.10 19.54
CA ASP A 260 -18.25 -0.32 20.89
C ASP A 260 -19.15 0.32 21.95
N ASN A 261 -19.00 -0.12 23.19
CA ASN A 261 -19.66 0.45 24.37
C ASN A 261 -18.99 1.76 24.85
N GLY A 262 -18.50 2.58 23.92
CA GLY A 262 -17.98 3.92 24.19
C GLY A 262 -19.09 4.92 24.49
N LEU A 263 -18.86 5.81 25.47
CA LEU A 263 -19.87 6.82 25.86
C LEU A 263 -20.19 7.80 24.73
N GLU A 264 -19.26 8.00 23.79
CA GLU A 264 -19.48 8.76 22.56
C GLU A 264 -20.59 8.17 21.67
N PHE A 265 -20.95 6.89 21.86
CA PHE A 265 -21.97 6.20 21.08
C PHE A 265 -23.26 5.95 21.86
N ALA A 266 -23.41 6.55 23.05
CA ALA A 266 -24.55 6.33 23.93
C ALA A 266 -25.91 6.73 23.32
N ASN A 267 -25.92 7.68 22.37
CA ASN A 267 -27.14 8.18 21.75
C ASN A 267 -27.45 7.55 20.39
N LEU A 268 -26.66 6.57 19.91
CA LEU A 268 -26.87 5.99 18.58
C LEU A 268 -28.27 5.39 18.43
N THR A 269 -28.81 4.77 19.49
CA THR A 269 -30.16 4.17 19.53
C THR A 269 -31.27 5.14 19.12
N LYS A 270 -31.05 6.45 19.18
CA LYS A 270 -32.01 7.46 18.69
C LYS A 270 -32.21 7.43 17.16
N LEU A 271 -31.22 6.93 16.43
CA LEU A 271 -31.26 6.80 14.96
C LEU A 271 -31.91 5.49 14.50
N GLU A 272 -32.16 4.57 15.43
CA GLU A 272 -32.76 3.27 15.14
C GLU A 272 -34.21 3.42 14.69
N ASN A 273 -34.64 2.59 13.74
CA ASN A 273 -35.93 2.60 13.03
C ASN A 273 -36.23 3.85 12.18
N SER A 274 -35.57 4.99 12.41
CA SER A 274 -35.78 6.22 11.62
C SER A 274 -34.80 6.33 10.46
N LEU A 275 -33.50 6.17 10.72
CA LEU A 275 -32.41 6.38 9.75
C LEU A 275 -31.52 5.15 9.58
N VAL A 276 -31.52 4.26 10.57
CA VAL A 276 -30.80 2.98 10.59
C VAL A 276 -31.78 1.93 11.06
N ARG A 277 -31.79 0.75 10.45
CA ARG A 277 -32.74 -0.30 10.87
C ARG A 277 -32.39 -0.89 12.23
N ASP A 278 -31.17 -1.34 12.44
CA ASP A 278 -30.73 -1.96 13.71
C ASP A 278 -29.42 -1.39 14.25
N ILE A 279 -29.30 -1.29 15.58
CA ILE A 279 -28.07 -0.81 16.23
C ILE A 279 -27.60 -1.83 17.27
N TYR A 280 -26.33 -2.20 17.20
CA TYR A 280 -25.71 -3.22 18.07
C TYR A 280 -24.46 -2.69 18.76
N TYR A 281 -24.20 -3.17 19.98
CA TYR A 281 -23.03 -2.82 20.77
C TYR A 281 -22.15 -4.04 21.07
N CYS A 282 -20.85 -3.91 20.79
CA CYS A 282 -19.84 -4.94 21.06
C CYS A 282 -19.64 -5.19 22.56
N HIS A 283 -19.15 -6.38 22.92
CA HIS A 283 -18.80 -6.67 24.29
C HIS A 283 -17.71 -5.73 24.82
N PRO A 284 -17.81 -5.27 26.08
CA PRO A 284 -16.74 -4.51 26.69
C PRO A 284 -15.42 -5.30 26.66
N ASN A 285 -14.35 -4.63 26.23
CA ASN A 285 -13.00 -5.20 26.11
C ASN A 285 -12.80 -6.27 25.05
N ASN A 286 -13.69 -6.39 24.06
CA ASN A 286 -13.51 -7.32 22.94
C ASN A 286 -13.23 -6.60 21.61
N PRO A 287 -12.02 -6.06 21.38
CA PRO A 287 -11.71 -5.33 20.15
C PRO A 287 -11.74 -6.22 18.89
N GLN A 288 -11.67 -7.55 19.04
CA GLN A 288 -11.64 -8.49 17.92
C GLN A 288 -12.95 -8.52 17.14
N GLU A 289 -14.07 -8.17 17.79
CA GLU A 289 -15.41 -8.09 17.19
C GLU A 289 -15.51 -7.01 16.10
N ARG A 290 -14.55 -6.06 16.05
CA ARG A 290 -14.47 -4.97 15.06
C ARG A 290 -13.12 -4.95 14.33
N GLY A 291 -12.68 -6.13 13.87
CA GLY A 291 -11.41 -6.26 13.15
C GLY A 291 -11.30 -5.41 11.87
N SER A 292 -12.44 -5.02 11.26
CA SER A 292 -12.45 -4.14 10.08
C SER A 292 -11.96 -2.73 10.43
N ASN A 293 -12.46 -2.18 11.54
CA ASN A 293 -12.07 -0.86 12.04
C ASN A 293 -10.58 -0.78 12.33
N GLU A 294 -9.97 -1.78 12.99
CA GLU A 294 -8.52 -1.76 13.27
C GLU A 294 -7.70 -1.62 11.98
N LYS A 295 -8.09 -2.37 10.93
CA LYS A 295 -7.40 -2.31 9.65
C LYS A 295 -7.59 -0.98 8.93
N HIS A 296 -8.81 -0.42 8.92
CA HIS A 296 -9.12 0.85 8.26
C HIS A 296 -8.48 2.03 9.00
N ASN A 297 -8.56 2.05 10.33
CA ASN A 297 -7.84 3.00 11.18
C ASN A 297 -6.35 3.00 10.85
N SER A 298 -5.72 1.82 10.66
CA SER A 298 -4.32 1.74 10.25
C SER A 298 -4.03 2.36 8.88
N LEU A 299 -4.98 2.40 7.95
CA LEU A 299 -4.83 3.08 6.66
C LEU A 299 -4.92 4.60 6.85
N ILE A 300 -5.89 5.07 7.63
CA ILE A 300 -6.04 6.50 7.97
C ILE A 300 -4.77 7.04 8.62
N ARG A 301 -4.13 6.25 9.50
CA ARG A 301 -2.85 6.64 10.16
C ARG A 301 -1.67 6.85 9.21
N ARG A 302 -1.76 6.45 7.94
CA ARG A 302 -0.74 6.80 6.92
C ARG A 302 -0.78 8.28 6.55
N PHE A 303 -1.95 8.90 6.69
CA PHE A 303 -2.18 10.31 6.36
C PHE A 303 -2.26 11.18 7.63
N LEU A 304 -2.83 10.63 8.71
CA LEU A 304 -3.07 11.31 9.98
C LEU A 304 -2.24 10.68 11.11
N PRO A 305 -0.95 11.07 11.26
CA PRO A 305 -0.10 10.55 12.32
C PRO A 305 -0.64 10.95 13.71
N LYS A 306 -0.31 10.14 14.73
CA LYS A 306 -0.69 10.44 16.11
C LYS A 306 0.00 11.72 16.60
N GLY A 307 -0.67 12.46 17.48
CA GLY A 307 -0.13 13.67 18.12
C GLY A 307 -0.36 14.97 17.35
N LYS A 308 -0.71 14.91 16.05
CA LYS A 308 -1.08 16.11 15.29
C LYS A 308 -2.52 16.53 15.55
N SER A 309 -2.78 17.84 15.59
CA SER A 309 -4.13 18.37 15.72
C SER A 309 -4.92 18.11 14.43
N LEU A 310 -6.24 17.92 14.56
CA LEU A 310 -7.14 17.86 13.41
C LEU A 310 -7.55 19.24 12.90
N LEU A 311 -7.22 20.31 13.64
CA LEU A 311 -7.45 21.69 13.21
C LEU A 311 -6.56 22.06 12.01
N ASP A 312 -5.39 21.44 11.91
CA ASP A 312 -4.45 21.61 10.79
C ASP A 312 -4.97 21.03 9.46
N TYR A 313 -6.12 20.34 9.48
CA TYR A 313 -6.69 19.65 8.34
C TYR A 313 -8.11 20.19 8.02
N ASN A 314 -8.29 20.56 6.75
CA ASN A 314 -9.59 20.95 6.17
C ASN A 314 -10.35 19.73 5.60
N GLU A 315 -11.60 19.92 5.16
CA GLU A 315 -12.40 18.82 4.59
C GLU A 315 -11.71 18.15 3.41
N ASN A 316 -11.14 18.94 2.49
CA ASN A 316 -10.42 18.44 1.32
C ASN A 316 -9.34 17.40 1.64
N HIS A 317 -8.72 17.44 2.82
CA HIS A 317 -7.80 16.38 3.25
C HIS A 317 -8.52 15.07 3.53
N TYR A 318 -9.63 15.08 4.26
CA TYR A 318 -10.39 13.86 4.55
C TYR A 318 -11.00 13.26 3.28
N LEU A 319 -11.45 14.11 2.35
CA LEU A 319 -11.92 13.68 1.04
C LEU A 319 -10.85 12.94 0.25
N LYS A 320 -9.61 13.47 0.23
CA LYS A 320 -8.47 12.78 -0.40
C LYS A 320 -8.15 11.45 0.29
N ILE A 321 -8.27 11.39 1.62
CA ILE A 321 -8.05 10.15 2.38
C ILE A 321 -9.10 9.10 2.01
N MET A 322 -10.39 9.47 2.04
CA MET A 322 -11.50 8.59 1.67
C MET A 322 -11.35 8.10 0.23
N ASN A 323 -11.10 9.02 -0.71
CA ASN A 323 -10.85 8.67 -2.11
C ASN A 323 -9.67 7.70 -2.27
N SER A 324 -8.56 7.94 -1.58
CA SER A 324 -7.42 7.00 -1.62
C SER A 324 -7.79 5.63 -1.04
N MET A 325 -8.56 5.59 0.05
CA MET A 325 -8.95 4.34 0.70
C MET A 325 -9.97 3.54 -0.10
N ASN A 326 -10.98 4.21 -0.65
CA ASN A 326 -12.09 3.61 -1.39
C ASN A 326 -11.72 3.25 -2.83
N ASN A 327 -10.65 3.83 -3.38
CA ASN A 327 -10.04 3.43 -4.65
C ASN A 327 -8.85 2.47 -4.50
N LEU A 328 -8.47 2.06 -3.29
CA LEU A 328 -7.37 1.12 -3.07
C LEU A 328 -7.85 -0.34 -3.26
N PRO A 329 -7.36 -1.07 -4.28
CA PRO A 329 -7.78 -2.44 -4.53
C PRO A 329 -7.56 -3.35 -3.32
N ARG A 330 -8.55 -4.18 -3.01
CA ARG A 330 -8.53 -5.08 -1.84
C ARG A 330 -8.47 -6.53 -2.29
N LYS A 331 -7.49 -7.28 -1.79
CA LYS A 331 -7.38 -8.74 -2.06
C LYS A 331 -8.65 -9.51 -1.66
N ILE A 332 -9.28 -9.15 -0.53
CA ILE A 332 -10.53 -9.76 -0.06
C ILE A 332 -11.70 -9.54 -1.02
N LEU A 333 -11.64 -8.49 -1.85
CA LEU A 333 -12.62 -8.19 -2.89
C LEU A 333 -12.12 -8.65 -4.27
N ASN A 334 -11.23 -9.65 -4.34
CA ASN A 334 -10.59 -10.08 -5.59
C ASN A 334 -9.92 -8.94 -6.36
N TYR A 335 -9.28 -8.01 -5.63
CA TYR A 335 -8.61 -6.82 -6.17
C TYR A 335 -9.54 -5.81 -6.87
N ARG A 336 -10.83 -5.81 -6.50
CA ARG A 336 -11.74 -4.67 -6.75
C ARG A 336 -11.47 -3.54 -5.78
N THR A 337 -11.91 -2.36 -6.16
CA THR A 337 -11.97 -1.22 -5.24
C THR A 337 -13.25 -1.28 -4.40
N PRO A 338 -13.22 -0.83 -3.13
CA PRO A 338 -14.43 -0.69 -2.34
C PRO A 338 -15.55 0.08 -3.04
N ILE A 339 -15.21 1.16 -3.74
CA ILE A 339 -16.18 2.00 -4.45
C ILE A 339 -16.89 1.22 -5.58
N GLU A 340 -16.17 0.42 -6.37
CA GLU A 340 -16.77 -0.42 -7.42
C GLU A 340 -17.82 -1.38 -6.85
N VAL A 341 -17.47 -2.07 -5.76
CA VAL A 341 -18.36 -3.07 -5.15
C VAL A 341 -19.55 -2.38 -4.49
N PHE A 342 -19.34 -1.23 -3.86
CA PHE A 342 -20.40 -0.44 -3.24
C PHE A 342 -21.43 0.05 -4.26
N VAL A 343 -20.96 0.61 -5.39
CA VAL A 343 -21.81 1.05 -6.51
C VAL A 343 -22.65 -0.10 -7.05
N GLU A 344 -22.07 -1.29 -7.23
CA GLU A 344 -22.83 -2.46 -7.68
C GLU A 344 -23.92 -2.89 -6.71
N GLU A 345 -23.68 -2.80 -5.41
CA GLU A 345 -24.71 -3.12 -4.41
C GLU A 345 -25.82 -2.06 -4.39
N LEU A 346 -25.50 -0.78 -4.57
CA LEU A 346 -26.51 0.27 -4.76
C LEU A 346 -27.33 0.04 -6.04
N HIS A 347 -26.70 -0.45 -7.12
CA HIS A 347 -27.39 -0.80 -8.36
C HIS A 347 -28.49 -1.84 -8.12
N LYS A 348 -28.13 -2.90 -7.38
CA LYS A 348 -29.03 -4.00 -7.06
C LYS A 348 -30.21 -3.55 -6.21
N LEU A 349 -30.06 -2.46 -5.47
CA LEU A 349 -31.12 -1.85 -4.67
C LEU A 349 -31.95 -0.81 -5.43
N GLY A 350 -31.59 -0.46 -6.67
CA GLY A 350 -32.25 0.62 -7.42
C GLY A 350 -31.95 2.01 -6.88
N LEU A 351 -30.86 2.19 -6.12
CA LEU A 351 -30.50 3.43 -5.42
C LEU A 351 -29.29 4.14 -6.07
N MET A 352 -29.26 4.16 -7.41
CA MET A 352 -28.14 4.73 -8.16
C MET A 352 -28.00 6.24 -8.01
N ASP A 353 -29.12 6.96 -7.99
CA ASP A 353 -29.14 8.42 -7.83
C ASP A 353 -28.61 8.84 -6.45
N THR A 354 -28.67 7.94 -5.47
CA THR A 354 -28.12 8.15 -4.12
C THR A 354 -26.59 8.10 -4.09
N PHE A 355 -25.94 7.42 -5.04
CA PHE A 355 -24.48 7.38 -5.13
C PHE A 355 -23.89 8.77 -5.41
N GLY A 356 -24.51 9.54 -6.33
CA GLY A 356 -24.12 10.92 -6.60
C GLY A 356 -24.21 11.82 -5.36
N LYS A 357 -25.19 11.57 -4.47
CA LYS A 357 -25.37 12.28 -3.20
C LYS A 357 -24.37 11.84 -2.12
N ILE A 358 -24.00 10.56 -2.07
CA ILE A 358 -22.93 10.03 -1.19
C ILE A 358 -21.57 10.59 -1.63
N VAL A 359 -21.32 10.65 -2.94
CA VAL A 359 -20.11 11.25 -3.53
C VAL A 359 -20.14 12.79 -3.44
N GLN A 360 -21.29 13.45 -3.47
CA GLN A 360 -21.40 14.88 -3.14
C GLN A 360 -21.23 15.15 -1.64
N PHE A 361 -21.48 14.18 -0.77
CA PHE A 361 -21.04 14.22 0.62
C PHE A 361 -19.51 14.24 0.72
N ASP A 362 -18.80 13.68 -0.28
CA ASP A 362 -17.36 13.89 -0.46
C ASP A 362 -17.01 15.31 -0.96
N ILE A 363 -17.95 16.27 -1.03
CA ILE A 363 -17.71 17.67 -1.45
C ILE A 363 -18.38 18.66 -0.49
N ALA A 364 -19.46 18.28 0.21
CA ALA A 364 -20.26 19.15 1.07
C ALA A 364 -20.42 18.59 2.50
N ILE A 365 -19.35 18.67 3.28
CA ILE A 365 -19.43 18.90 4.73
C ILE A 365 -18.76 20.24 5.00
#